data_AF-A0A3P7LJ83-F1
#
_entry.id   AF-A0A3P7LJ83-F1
#
_cell.length_a   1.000
_cell.length_b   1.000
_cell.length_c   1.000
_cell.angle_alpha   90.00
_cell.angle_beta   90.00
_cell.angle_gamma   90.00
#
_symmetry.space_group_name_H-M   'P 1'
#
loop_
_entity.id
_entity.type
_entity.pdbx_description
1 polymer ?
#
loop_
_entity_poly.entity_id
_entity_poly.type
_entity_poly.pdbx_seq_one_letter_code
_entity_poly.pdbx_strand_id
1 'polypeptide(L)'
;MALCQLKAGSNAFAVKQCTAALELVPSEEEQLKYEDGEGITLHDVEKLLFRRGSAYAASDLLDEAHDDLTRVLQMNPANQPAKRLLEDVQRRLASVHNLMAERLRRAL
;
A
#
# COMPACT_ATOMS: atom_id res chain seq x y z
N MET A 1 -2.28 -13.39 -10.53
CA MET A 1 -1.49 -12.75 -11.62
C MET A 1 -1.08 -11.30 -11.30
N ALA A 2 -0.78 -10.90 -10.05
CA ALA A 2 -0.52 -9.49 -9.72
C ALA A 2 0.91 -8.99 -10.03
N LEU A 3 1.93 -9.87 -10.12
CA LEU A 3 3.33 -9.47 -10.32
C LEU A 3 3.64 -8.96 -11.74
N CYS A 4 2.84 -9.35 -12.74
CA CYS A 4 3.11 -9.01 -14.14
C CYS A 4 2.67 -7.57 -14.50
N GLN A 5 1.68 -7.01 -13.80
CA GLN A 5 1.02 -5.76 -14.23
C GLN A 5 1.62 -4.48 -13.63
N LEU A 6 2.30 -4.56 -12.48
CA LEU A 6 3.17 -3.47 -12.03
C LEU A 6 4.27 -3.18 -13.07
N LYS A 7 4.75 -4.20 -13.78
CA LYS A 7 5.67 -4.03 -14.92
C LYS A 7 4.97 -3.56 -16.21
N ALA A 8 3.66 -3.78 -16.34
CA ALA A 8 2.87 -3.38 -17.52
C ALA A 8 2.38 -1.93 -17.46
N GLY A 9 2.74 -1.16 -16.43
CA GLY A 9 2.51 0.29 -16.35
C GLY A 9 1.08 0.71 -15.95
N SER A 10 0.18 -0.22 -15.63
CA SER A 10 -1.19 0.13 -15.20
C SER A 10 -1.32 0.07 -13.68
N ASN A 11 -0.91 1.13 -13.00
CA ASN A 11 -1.03 1.26 -11.54
C ASN A 11 -2.48 1.15 -11.07
N ALA A 12 -3.42 1.78 -11.80
CA ALA A 12 -4.85 1.73 -11.47
C ALA A 12 -5.42 0.31 -11.49
N PHE A 13 -5.00 -0.51 -12.46
CA PHE A 13 -5.42 -1.91 -12.49
C PHE A 13 -4.82 -2.71 -11.33
N ALA A 14 -3.53 -2.48 -11.01
CA ALA A 14 -2.89 -3.10 -9.86
C ALA A 14 -3.61 -2.77 -8.55
N VAL A 15 -3.99 -1.50 -8.35
CA VAL A 15 -4.80 -1.06 -7.21
C VAL A 15 -6.12 -1.80 -7.17
N LYS A 16 -6.87 -1.81 -8.28
CA LYS A 16 -8.18 -2.49 -8.36
C LYS A 16 -8.09 -3.97 -7.99
N GLN A 17 -7.09 -4.69 -8.52
CA GLN A 17 -6.92 -6.11 -8.23
C GLN A 17 -6.54 -6.36 -6.77
N CYS A 18 -5.65 -5.53 -6.20
CA CYS A 18 -5.23 -5.71 -4.81
C CYS A 18 -6.38 -5.36 -3.85
N THR A 19 -7.17 -4.33 -4.13
CA THR A 19 -8.35 -3.99 -3.33
C THR A 19 -9.37 -5.12 -3.34
N ALA A 20 -9.73 -5.64 -4.52
CA ALA A 20 -10.66 -6.77 -4.61
C ALA A 20 -10.14 -8.01 -3.86
N ALA A 21 -8.84 -8.28 -3.88
CA ALA A 21 -8.26 -9.38 -3.12
C ALA A 21 -8.28 -9.14 -1.60
N LEU A 22 -8.05 -7.90 -1.16
CA LEU A 22 -8.08 -7.53 0.26
C LEU A 22 -9.51 -7.55 0.84
N GLU A 23 -10.53 -7.28 0.04
CA GLU A 23 -11.95 -7.42 0.43
C GLU A 23 -12.37 -8.88 0.69
N LEU A 24 -11.65 -9.84 0.10
CA LEU A 24 -11.87 -11.27 0.31
C LEU A 24 -11.10 -11.82 1.52
N VAL A 25 -10.32 -10.98 2.22
CA VAL A 25 -9.62 -11.40 3.43
C VAL A 25 -10.68 -11.64 4.51
N PRO A 26 -10.82 -12.87 5.01
CA PRO A 26 -11.77 -13.17 6.07
C PRO A 26 -11.42 -12.33 7.30
N SER A 27 -12.44 -11.89 8.03
CA SER A 27 -12.28 -11.14 9.27
C SER A 27 -11.46 -11.96 10.29
N GLU A 28 -10.78 -11.31 11.25
CA GLU A 28 -9.93 -12.01 12.24
C GLU A 28 -10.68 -13.13 13.00
N GLU A 29 -12.00 -13.00 13.15
CA GLU A 29 -12.88 -14.02 13.74
C GLU A 29 -13.10 -15.25 12.84
N GLU A 30 -13.00 -15.09 11.52
CA GLU A 30 -13.15 -16.15 10.52
C GLU A 30 -11.82 -16.88 10.21
N GLN A 31 -10.68 -16.26 10.52
CA GLN A 31 -9.34 -16.84 10.32
C GLN A 31 -9.10 -18.12 11.15
N LEU A 32 -9.83 -18.32 12.25
CA LEU A 32 -9.75 -19.50 13.11
C LEU A 32 -10.41 -20.77 12.52
N LYS A 33 -11.07 -20.69 11.35
CA LYS A 33 -11.84 -21.82 10.77
C LYS A 33 -11.20 -22.50 9.56
N TYR A 34 -10.12 -21.96 9.01
CA TYR A 34 -9.55 -22.46 7.75
C TYR A 34 -8.19 -23.12 7.98
N GLU A 35 -8.21 -24.37 8.47
CA GLU A 35 -7.00 -25.22 8.52
C GLU A 35 -6.70 -25.91 7.18
N ASP A 36 -7.66 -25.94 6.24
CA ASP A 36 -7.50 -26.57 4.92
C ASP A 36 -7.28 -25.55 3.79
N GLY A 37 -6.07 -24.98 3.72
CA GLY A 37 -5.38 -24.59 2.47
C GLY A 37 -5.98 -23.58 1.46
N GLU A 38 -7.22 -23.12 1.57
CA GLU A 38 -7.91 -22.31 0.54
C GLU A 38 -8.13 -20.82 0.90
N GLY A 39 -7.39 -20.28 1.88
CA GLY A 39 -7.54 -18.90 2.35
C GLY A 39 -6.37 -17.96 2.00
N ILE A 40 -6.62 -16.65 2.00
CA ILE A 40 -5.56 -15.63 1.93
C ILE A 40 -4.79 -15.64 3.26
N THR A 41 -3.50 -15.93 3.21
CA THR A 41 -2.66 -15.92 4.42
C THR A 41 -2.26 -14.51 4.83
N LEU A 42 -1.84 -14.32 6.10
CA LEU A 42 -1.27 -13.04 6.55
C LEU A 42 -0.07 -12.58 5.68
N HIS A 43 0.73 -13.53 5.18
CA HIS A 43 1.83 -13.25 4.25
C HIS A 43 1.33 -12.76 2.88
N ASP A 44 0.18 -13.25 2.42
CA ASP A 44 -0.43 -12.79 1.18
C ASP A 44 -1.04 -11.40 1.33
N VAL A 45 -1.66 -11.11 2.48
CA VAL A 45 -2.11 -9.77 2.86
C VAL A 45 -0.94 -8.79 2.86
N GLU A 46 0.18 -9.13 3.48
CA GLU A 46 1.40 -8.31 3.47
C GLU A 46 1.83 -7.97 2.04
N LYS A 47 1.88 -8.97 1.14
CA LYS A 47 2.25 -8.76 -0.27
C LYS A 47 1.23 -7.90 -1.02
N LEU A 48 -0.07 -8.09 -0.79
CA LEU A 48 -1.13 -7.34 -1.45
C LEU A 48 -1.07 -5.86 -1.05
N LEU A 49 -0.93 -5.57 0.25
CA LEU A 49 -0.75 -4.22 0.76
C LEU A 49 0.52 -3.57 0.18
N PHE A 50 1.65 -4.29 0.18
CA PHE A 50 2.90 -3.75 -0.39
C PHE A 50 2.76 -3.40 -1.88
N ARG A 51 2.08 -4.24 -2.66
CA ARG A 51 1.82 -3.99 -4.09
C ARG A 51 0.90 -2.81 -4.31
N ARG A 52 -0.19 -2.72 -3.55
CA ARG A 52 -1.16 -1.64 -3.65
C ARG A 52 -0.53 -0.30 -3.23
N GLY A 53 0.17 -0.27 -2.11
CA GLY A 53 0.95 0.88 -1.66
C GLY A 53 2.01 1.32 -2.69
N SER A 54 2.68 0.37 -3.34
CA SER A 54 3.61 0.68 -4.44
C SER A 54 2.91 1.29 -5.65
N ALA A 55 1.72 0.80 -6.01
CA ALA A 55 0.94 1.34 -7.11
C ALA A 55 0.35 2.73 -6.79
N TYR A 56 -0.05 2.98 -5.54
CA TYR A 56 -0.45 4.31 -5.06
C TYR A 56 0.73 5.28 -5.11
N ALA A 57 1.90 4.90 -4.60
CA ALA A 57 3.11 5.73 -4.63
C ALA A 57 3.52 6.10 -6.07
N ALA A 58 3.41 5.15 -7.00
CA ALA A 58 3.68 5.38 -8.42
C ALA A 58 2.61 6.23 -9.13
N SER A 59 1.43 6.41 -8.52
CA SER A 59 0.34 7.27 -9.01
C SER A 59 0.26 8.61 -8.29
N ASP A 60 1.26 8.95 -7.46
CA ASP A 60 1.29 10.16 -6.59
C ASP A 60 0.13 10.27 -5.58
N LEU A 61 -0.52 9.14 -5.30
CA LEU A 61 -1.52 8.98 -4.24
C LEU A 61 -0.79 8.66 -2.94
N LEU A 62 -0.15 9.69 -2.37
CA LEU A 62 0.87 9.52 -1.34
C LEU A 62 0.32 9.12 0.02
N ASP A 63 -0.87 9.59 0.40
CA ASP A 63 -1.50 9.26 1.67
C ASP A 63 -1.93 7.79 1.70
N GLU A 64 -2.59 7.31 0.63
CA GLU A 64 -2.98 5.90 0.50
C GLU A 64 -1.75 4.97 0.43
N ALA A 65 -0.68 5.42 -0.23
CA ALA A 65 0.58 4.70 -0.22
C ALA A 65 1.19 4.60 1.18
N HIS A 66 1.16 5.70 1.94
CA HIS A 66 1.68 5.76 3.31
C HIS A 66 0.94 4.77 4.21
N ASP A 67 -0.39 4.72 4.13
CA ASP A 67 -1.21 3.86 4.97
C ASP A 67 -0.98 2.37 4.69
N ASP A 68 -0.99 1.98 3.41
CA ASP A 68 -0.71 0.59 3.01
C ASP A 68 0.69 0.16 3.45
N LEU A 69 1.71 0.99 3.25
CA LEU A 69 3.10 0.68 3.62
C LEU A 69 3.31 0.64 5.14
N THR A 70 2.61 1.51 5.88
CA THR A 70 2.62 1.47 7.34
C THR A 70 2.03 0.17 7.85
N ARG A 71 0.92 -0.29 7.26
CA ARG A 71 0.31 -1.57 7.63
C ARG A 71 1.24 -2.76 7.32
N VAL A 72 1.94 -2.74 6.19
CA VAL A 72 2.98 -3.75 5.88
C VAL A 72 4.03 -3.84 6.98
N LEU A 73 4.52 -2.70 7.47
CA LEU A 73 5.55 -2.67 8.52
C LEU A 73 5.03 -3.02 9.91
N GLN A 74 3.74 -2.82 10.19
CA GLN A 74 3.10 -3.34 11.40
C GLN A 74 3.04 -4.86 11.40
N MET A 75 2.78 -5.48 10.24
CA MET A 75 2.73 -6.94 10.08
C MET A 75 4.12 -7.57 10.01
N ASN A 76 5.02 -6.94 9.25
CA ASN A 76 6.38 -7.40 9.05
C ASN A 76 7.37 -6.22 9.17
N PRO A 77 7.84 -5.93 10.40
CA PRO A 77 8.82 -4.87 10.64
C PRO A 77 10.17 -5.10 9.94
N ALA A 78 10.45 -6.29 9.42
CA ALA A 78 11.70 -6.61 8.72
C ALA A 78 11.62 -6.36 7.20
N ASN A 79 10.47 -5.95 6.67
CA ASN A 79 10.28 -5.69 5.23
C ASN A 79 11.07 -4.44 4.77
N GLN A 80 12.32 -4.65 4.36
CA GLN A 80 13.21 -3.59 3.90
C GLN A 80 12.74 -2.84 2.64
N PRO A 81 12.10 -3.49 1.64
CA PRO A 81 11.47 -2.79 0.54
C PRO A 81 10.38 -1.79 0.99
N ALA A 82 9.50 -2.21 1.91
CA ALA A 82 8.44 -1.35 2.42
C ALA A 82 8.99 -0.15 3.21
N LYS A 83 10.03 -0.34 4.03
CA LYS A 83 10.71 0.78 4.74
C LYS A 83 11.22 1.83 3.77
N ARG A 84 12.01 1.39 2.77
CA ARG A 84 12.61 2.29 1.79
C ARG A 84 11.56 3.07 0.99
N LEU A 85 10.46 2.41 0.62
CA LEU A 85 9.39 3.06 -0.11
C LEU A 85 8.59 4.02 0.79
N LEU A 86 8.35 3.67 2.06
CA LEU A 86 7.67 4.55 3.01
C LEU A 86 8.49 5.82 3.27
N GLU A 87 9.81 5.71 3.44
CA GLU A 87 10.71 6.87 3.57
C GLU A 87 10.64 7.79 2.34
N ASP A 88 10.54 7.22 1.14
CA ASP A 88 10.34 8.01 -0.09
C ASP A 88 9.00 8.74 -0.10
N VAL A 89 7.92 8.03 0.20
CA VAL A 89 6.55 8.58 0.29
C VAL A 89 6.48 9.71 1.32
N GLN A 90 7.07 9.53 2.50
CA GLN A 90 7.10 10.55 3.56
C GLN A 90 7.85 11.81 3.14
N ARG A 91 8.98 11.67 2.42
CA ARG A 91 9.70 12.84 1.87
C ARG A 91 8.87 13.59 0.83
N ARG A 92 8.15 12.87 -0.03
CA ARG A 92 7.26 13.46 -1.04
C ARG A 92 6.08 14.18 -0.39
N LEU A 93 5.44 13.58 0.61
CA LEU A 93 4.37 14.21 1.40
C LEU A 93 4.83 15.52 2.06
N ALA A 94 5.98 15.48 2.74
CA ALA A 94 6.54 16.67 3.37
C ALA A 94 6.80 17.80 2.35
N SER A 95 7.30 17.46 1.17
CA SER A 95 7.50 18.41 0.06
C SER A 95 6.18 19.05 -0.39
N VAL A 96 5.14 18.23 -0.61
CA VAL A 96 3.80 18.72 -1.02
C VAL A 96 3.21 19.63 0.05
N HIS A 97 3.25 19.23 1.32
CA HIS A 97 2.74 20.03 2.43
C HIS A 97 3.47 21.37 2.55
N ASN A 98 4.79 21.38 2.42
CA ASN A 98 5.58 22.61 2.45
C ASN A 98 5.20 23.55 1.29
N LEU A 99 5.06 23.02 0.08
CA LEU A 99 4.65 23.78 -1.10
C LEU A 99 3.25 24.38 -0.92
N MET A 100 2.29 23.59 -0.40
CA MET A 100 0.93 24.05 -0.13
C MET A 100 0.93 25.15 0.94
N ALA A 101 1.69 24.98 2.02
CA ALA A 101 1.80 25.97 3.09
C ALA A 101 2.39 27.30 2.58
N GLU A 102 3.41 27.24 1.72
CA GLU A 102 4.01 28.44 1.13
C GLU A 102 3.04 29.16 0.18
N ARG A 103 2.30 28.41 -0.66
CA ARG A 103 1.27 28.99 -1.54
C ARG A 103 0.17 29.68 -0.75
N LEU A 104 -0.29 29.05 0.34
CA LEU A 104 -1.31 29.63 1.21
C LEU A 104 -0.82 30.94 1.85
N ARG A 105 0.42 30.97 2.34
CA ARG A 105 1.02 32.19 2.91
C ARG A 105 1.12 33.35 1.92
N ARG A 106 1.33 33.07 0.64
CA ARG A 106 1.42 34.10 -0.42
C ARG A 106 0.07 34.60 -0.92
N ALA A 107 -1.03 33.93 -0.56
CA ALA A 107 -2.39 34.27 -0.96
C ALA A 107 -3.16 35.10 0.09
N LEU A 108 -2.54 35.37 1.24
CA LEU A 108 -3.03 36.23 2.32
C LEU A 108 -2.33 37.59 2.25
#